data_AF-A0A349HJZ1-F1
#
_entry.id   AF-A0A349HJZ1-F1
#
_cell.length_a   1.000
_cell.length_b   1.000
_cell.length_c   1.000
_cell.angle_alpha   90.00
_cell.angle_beta   90.00
_cell.angle_gamma   90.00
#
_symmetry.space_group_name_H-M   'P 1'
#
loop_
_entity.id
_entity.type
_entity.pdbx_description
1 polymer ?
#
loop_
_entity_poly.entity_id
_entity_poly.type
_entity_poly.pdbx_seq_one_letter_code
_entity_poly.pdbx_strand_id
1 'polypeptide(L)'
;MKKRILLITAVIILMALVLMTGCRSKQRMGMVREQSTGLLYGSVTSNNFVVDPSQFDPPKLKLTIRNTSGDPAVNLKALRRALETAYKNKGYKIAKTGKYSAHLDINLRYSGQISEDRVNEISLWGGTGGAYMGASIGQTLDALVLGSASGAAIGAIVGQYATRDTYIMVADVVLGIVDKYAKKRKSIVQFDDTQIKWEDEDDGFSAYRTRESIQAAVYAGGDNTPQSQIVRGVTLRFKRILQDII
;
A
#
# COMPACT_ATOMS: atom_id res chain seq x y z
N MET A 1 -66.72 3.25 -12.98
CA MET A 1 -65.70 4.30 -12.67
C MET A 1 -64.81 3.96 -11.47
N LYS A 2 -65.35 3.59 -10.30
CA LYS A 2 -64.56 3.31 -9.07
C LYS A 2 -63.41 2.29 -9.25
N LYS A 3 -63.62 1.19 -9.99
CA LYS A 3 -62.57 0.18 -10.26
C LYS A 3 -61.40 0.72 -11.10
N ARG A 4 -61.64 1.63 -12.05
CA ARG A 4 -60.58 2.23 -12.89
C ARG A 4 -59.75 3.24 -12.10
N ILE A 5 -60.39 4.01 -11.21
CA ILE A 5 -59.69 4.95 -10.31
C ILE A 5 -58.77 4.17 -9.36
N LEU A 6 -59.26 3.08 -8.76
CA LEU A 6 -58.48 2.24 -7.84
C LEU A 6 -57.24 1.63 -8.50
N LEU A 7 -57.37 1.20 -9.76
CA LEU A 7 -56.30 0.60 -10.55
C LEU A 7 -55.21 1.63 -10.92
N ILE A 8 -55.62 2.86 -11.26
CA ILE A 8 -54.68 3.95 -11.56
C ILE A 8 -53.91 4.36 -10.29
N THR A 9 -54.58 4.48 -9.14
CA THR A 9 -53.88 4.77 -7.87
C THR A 9 -52.88 3.69 -7.49
N ALA A 10 -53.21 2.41 -7.70
CA ALA A 10 -52.29 1.32 -7.41
C ALA A 10 -51.02 1.37 -8.28
N VAL A 11 -51.17 1.71 -9.57
CA VAL A 11 -50.03 1.84 -10.50
C VAL A 11 -49.14 3.04 -10.12
N ILE A 12 -49.73 4.17 -9.73
CA ILE A 12 -48.96 5.36 -9.30
C ILE A 12 -48.17 5.06 -8.02
N ILE A 13 -48.79 4.38 -7.05
CA ILE A 13 -48.11 3.98 -5.80
C ILE A 13 -46.96 3.01 -6.09
N LEU A 14 -47.18 2.02 -6.96
CA LEU A 14 -46.14 1.05 -7.34
C LEU A 14 -44.97 1.74 -8.06
N MET A 15 -45.26 2.68 -8.96
CA MET A 15 -44.25 3.46 -9.68
C MET A 15 -43.45 4.37 -8.74
N ALA A 16 -44.10 4.99 -7.75
CA ALA A 16 -43.44 5.77 -6.71
C ALA A 16 -42.52 4.91 -5.82
N LEU A 17 -42.96 3.68 -5.48
CA LEU A 17 -42.14 2.73 -4.72
C LEU A 17 -40.89 2.29 -5.49
N VAL A 18 -40.98 2.05 -6.80
CA VAL A 18 -39.81 1.70 -7.63
C VAL A 18 -38.81 2.86 -7.70
N LEU A 19 -39.28 4.10 -7.83
CA LEU A 19 -38.43 5.29 -7.85
C LEU A 19 -37.69 5.52 -6.51
N MET A 20 -38.26 5.12 -5.38
CA MET A 20 -37.61 5.24 -4.07
C MET A 20 -36.54 4.16 -3.79
N THR A 21 -36.46 3.10 -4.60
CA THR A 21 -35.39 2.09 -4.45
C THR A 21 -34.03 2.49 -5.05
N GLY A 22 -33.97 3.62 -5.78
CA GLY A 22 -32.77 4.08 -6.49
C GLY A 22 -31.71 4.81 -5.65
N CYS A 23 -32.02 5.25 -4.43
CA CYS A 23 -31.09 6.05 -3.61
C CYS A 23 -30.23 5.23 -2.63
N ARG A 24 -30.15 3.91 -2.78
CA ARG A 24 -29.22 3.10 -1.97
C ARG A 24 -27.85 3.08 -2.64
N SER A 25 -27.04 4.10 -2.32
CA SER A 25 -25.61 4.16 -2.63
C SER A 25 -24.98 2.78 -2.34
N LYS A 26 -24.59 2.05 -3.40
CA LYS A 26 -23.98 0.72 -3.28
C LYS A 26 -22.75 0.86 -2.39
N GLN A 27 -22.77 0.21 -1.23
CA GLN A 27 -21.57 0.07 -0.41
C GLN A 27 -20.56 -0.72 -1.24
N ARG A 28 -19.53 -0.01 -1.71
CA ARG A 28 -18.41 -0.60 -2.45
C ARG A 28 -17.67 -1.52 -1.48
N MET A 29 -17.48 -2.79 -1.86
CA MET A 29 -16.94 -3.82 -0.95
C MET A 29 -15.58 -3.41 -0.37
N GLY A 30 -15.27 -3.80 0.87
CA GLY A 30 -13.99 -3.45 1.51
C GLY A 30 -13.79 -1.96 1.85
N MET A 31 -14.77 -1.09 1.58
CA MET A 31 -14.76 0.29 2.06
C MET A 31 -15.75 0.52 3.20
N VAL A 32 -15.28 1.27 4.20
CA VAL A 32 -16.06 1.67 5.36
C VAL A 32 -16.53 3.10 5.15
N ARG A 33 -17.84 3.32 5.32
CA ARG A 33 -18.44 4.66 5.29
C ARG A 33 -18.09 5.39 6.58
N GLU A 34 -17.45 6.54 6.46
CA GLU A 34 -17.24 7.45 7.57
C GLU A 34 -18.56 8.17 7.90
N GLN A 35 -19.01 8.06 9.15
CA GLN A 35 -20.34 8.53 9.56
C GLN A 35 -20.50 10.05 9.50
N SER A 36 -19.42 10.81 9.70
CA SER A 36 -19.43 12.27 9.72
C SER A 36 -19.44 12.90 8.33
N THR A 37 -18.80 12.27 7.35
CA THR A 37 -18.57 12.84 6.01
C THR A 37 -19.32 12.09 4.91
N GLY A 38 -19.78 10.87 5.18
CA GLY A 38 -20.38 9.98 4.18
C GLY A 38 -19.39 9.37 3.20
N LEU A 39 -18.09 9.68 3.33
CA LEU A 39 -17.04 9.21 2.44
C LEU A 39 -16.73 7.73 2.67
N LEU A 40 -16.41 7.00 1.60
CA LEU A 40 -16.00 5.61 1.67
C LEU A 40 -14.47 5.54 1.64
N TYR A 41 -13.90 4.88 2.65
CA TYR A 41 -12.46 4.65 2.75
C TYR A 41 -12.15 3.16 2.79
N GLY A 42 -11.13 2.74 2.05
CA GLY A 42 -10.58 1.40 2.10
C GLY A 42 -9.06 1.42 2.24
N SER A 43 -8.51 0.30 2.69
CA SER A 43 -7.07 0.09 2.76
C SER A 43 -6.75 -1.38 2.61
N VAL A 44 -5.63 -1.67 1.96
CA VAL A 44 -5.11 -3.02 1.80
C VAL A 44 -3.60 -2.98 2.05
N THR A 45 -3.12 -3.99 2.77
CA THR A 45 -1.70 -4.31 2.88
C THR A 45 -1.51 -5.70 2.31
N SER A 46 -0.43 -5.91 1.56
CA SER A 46 -0.17 -7.19 0.95
C SER A 46 0.24 -8.29 1.92
N ASN A 47 0.94 -7.88 2.97
CA ASN A 47 1.48 -8.73 4.02
C ASN A 47 1.82 -7.82 5.22
N ASN A 48 2.23 -8.42 6.34
CA ASN A 48 2.64 -7.70 7.53
C ASN A 48 4.07 -8.08 7.92
N PHE A 49 4.83 -7.12 8.44
CA PHE A 49 6.07 -7.43 9.12
C PHE A 49 5.75 -7.87 10.55
N VAL A 50 6.43 -8.91 11.01
CA VAL A 50 6.39 -9.32 12.42
C VAL A 50 7.78 -9.10 12.98
N VAL A 51 8.05 -7.86 13.39
CA VAL A 51 9.34 -7.46 13.96
C VAL A 51 9.13 -6.66 15.24
N ASP A 52 10.06 -6.78 16.17
CA ASP A 52 10.05 -6.05 17.43
C ASP A 52 11.44 -5.46 17.73
N PRO A 53 11.55 -4.27 18.34
CA PRO A 53 12.84 -3.69 18.71
C PRO A 53 13.75 -4.64 19.50
N SER A 54 13.19 -5.49 20.37
CA SER A 54 13.95 -6.43 21.20
C SER A 54 14.75 -7.47 20.39
N GLN A 55 14.38 -7.70 19.12
CA GLN A 55 15.09 -8.60 18.22
C GLN A 55 16.42 -8.01 17.71
N PHE A 56 16.68 -6.73 17.98
CA PHE A 56 17.83 -6.00 17.46
C PHE A 56 18.74 -5.47 18.57
N ASP A 57 20.03 -5.80 18.51
CA ASP A 57 21.04 -5.24 19.43
C ASP A 57 22.15 -4.46 18.71
N PRO A 58 22.13 -3.12 18.64
CA PRO A 58 21.13 -2.23 19.24
C PRO A 58 19.86 -2.09 18.35
N PRO A 59 18.72 -1.63 18.91
CA PRO A 59 17.48 -1.42 18.16
C PRO A 59 17.51 -0.12 17.35
N LYS A 60 18.47 -0.01 16.42
CA LYS A 60 18.67 1.16 15.57
C LYS A 60 17.96 1.00 14.23
N LEU A 61 17.00 1.87 13.96
CA LEU A 61 16.22 1.92 12.73
C LEU A 61 16.67 3.09 11.86
N LYS A 62 17.09 2.82 10.63
CA LYS A 62 17.20 3.84 9.57
C LYS A 62 15.84 3.97 8.88
N LEU A 63 15.35 5.19 8.74
CA LEU A 63 14.08 5.48 8.06
C LEU A 63 14.34 6.30 6.78
N THR A 64 14.06 5.70 5.64
CA THR A 64 14.10 6.37 4.34
C THR A 64 12.68 6.52 3.83
N ILE A 65 12.33 7.73 3.38
CA ILE A 65 11.02 8.01 2.80
C ILE A 65 11.25 8.74 1.49
N ARG A 66 10.68 8.20 0.42
CA ARG A 66 10.78 8.68 -0.95
C ARG A 66 9.39 8.90 -1.52
N ASN A 67 9.29 9.84 -2.45
CA ASN A 67 8.07 10.11 -3.20
C ASN A 67 8.39 10.04 -4.68
N THR A 68 8.22 8.86 -5.27
CA THR A 68 8.31 8.68 -6.73
C THR A 68 6.98 8.95 -7.43
N SER A 69 5.89 9.18 -6.68
CA SER A 69 4.58 9.54 -7.27
C SER A 69 4.56 10.93 -7.89
N GLY A 70 5.46 11.82 -7.46
CA GLY A 70 5.51 13.21 -7.91
C GLY A 70 4.44 14.11 -7.29
N ASP A 71 3.56 13.60 -6.42
CA ASP A 71 2.50 14.39 -5.79
C ASP A 71 3.05 15.34 -4.71
N PRO A 72 3.00 16.68 -4.92
CA PRO A 72 3.51 17.65 -3.95
C PRO A 72 2.59 17.81 -2.73
N ALA A 73 1.35 17.31 -2.77
CA ALA A 73 0.41 17.41 -1.66
C ALA A 73 0.87 16.61 -0.42
N VAL A 74 1.74 15.62 -0.62
CA VAL A 74 2.26 14.80 0.47
C VAL A 74 3.46 15.49 1.14
N ASN A 75 3.22 16.04 2.32
CA ASN A 75 4.28 16.62 3.14
C ASN A 75 5.18 15.54 3.76
N LEU A 76 6.24 15.16 3.03
CA LEU A 76 7.21 14.13 3.46
C LEU A 76 7.94 14.50 4.75
N LYS A 77 8.16 15.79 5.03
CA LYS A 77 8.81 16.23 6.27
C LYS A 77 7.92 15.95 7.47
N ALA A 78 6.62 16.27 7.35
CA ALA A 78 5.64 15.98 8.39
C ALA A 78 5.44 14.48 8.57
N LEU A 79 5.35 13.73 7.47
CA LEU A 79 5.24 12.27 7.50
C LEU A 79 6.45 11.63 8.20
N ARG A 80 7.67 12.03 7.84
CA ARG A 80 8.90 11.56 8.49
C ARG A 80 8.87 11.79 10.00
N ARG A 81 8.54 13.01 10.45
CA ARG A 81 8.47 13.33 11.88
C ARG A 81 7.44 12.45 12.61
N ALA A 82 6.28 12.22 12.00
CA ALA A 82 5.24 11.39 12.60
C ALA A 82 5.66 9.92 12.73
N LEU A 83 6.34 9.37 11.71
CA LEU A 83 6.85 8.00 11.73
C LEU A 83 8.03 7.84 12.70
N GLU A 84 9.01 8.76 12.67
CA GLU A 84 10.11 8.76 13.64
C GLU A 84 9.61 8.80 15.08
N THR A 85 8.57 9.61 15.36
CA THR A 85 7.98 9.69 16.70
C THR A 85 7.30 8.38 17.08
N ALA A 86 6.51 7.80 16.18
CA ALA A 86 5.83 6.51 16.43
C ALA A 86 6.84 5.39 16.71
N TYR A 87 7.88 5.24 15.91
CA TYR A 87 8.88 4.19 16.10
C TYR A 87 9.76 4.40 17.34
N LYS A 88 10.05 5.65 17.70
CA LYS A 88 10.70 5.95 18.99
C LYS A 88 9.85 5.50 20.17
N ASN A 89 8.55 5.76 20.11
CA ASN A 89 7.61 5.33 21.16
C ASN A 89 7.52 3.81 21.28
N LYS A 90 7.77 3.07 20.19
CA LYS A 90 7.88 1.60 20.21
C LYS A 90 9.19 1.08 20.78
N GLY A 91 10.23 1.91 20.92
CA GLY A 91 11.53 1.52 21.48
C GLY A 91 12.69 1.56 20.48
N TYR A 92 12.47 1.97 19.23
CA TYR A 92 13.54 2.13 18.25
C TYR A 92 14.36 3.41 18.47
N LYS A 93 15.67 3.33 18.22
CA LYS A 93 16.56 4.49 18.08
C LYS A 93 16.70 4.86 16.60
N ILE A 94 16.26 6.05 16.22
CA ILE A 94 16.34 6.49 14.81
C ILE A 94 17.77 6.86 14.44
N ALA A 95 18.34 6.16 13.46
CA ALA A 95 19.65 6.43 12.88
C ALA A 95 19.51 7.37 11.67
N LYS A 96 20.11 8.56 11.76
CA LYS A 96 20.20 9.50 10.63
C LYS A 96 21.41 9.22 9.73
N THR A 97 22.51 8.80 10.35
CA THR A 97 23.79 8.47 9.72
C THR A 97 24.45 7.32 10.48
N GLY A 98 25.45 6.67 9.87
CA GLY A 98 26.22 5.60 10.49
C GLY A 98 25.51 4.23 10.50
N LYS A 99 25.93 3.36 11.43
CA LYS A 99 25.47 1.96 11.53
C LYS A 99 24.05 1.85 12.11
N TYR A 100 23.24 1.00 11.49
CA TYR A 100 21.86 0.66 11.88
C TYR A 100 21.67 -0.87 11.82
N SER A 101 20.64 -1.37 12.50
CA SER A 101 20.31 -2.81 12.54
C SER A 101 19.14 -3.15 11.61
N ALA A 102 18.22 -2.20 11.43
CA ALA A 102 17.10 -2.30 10.51
C ALA A 102 17.01 -1.04 9.63
N HIS A 103 16.57 -1.21 8.39
CA HIS A 103 16.30 -0.13 7.45
C HIS A 103 14.88 -0.28 6.93
N LEU A 104 14.03 0.69 7.26
CA LEU A 104 12.70 0.81 6.68
C LEU A 104 12.75 1.85 5.57
N ASP A 105 12.57 1.40 4.34
CA ASP A 105 12.41 2.26 3.18
C ASP A 105 10.94 2.30 2.77
N ILE A 106 10.36 3.49 2.73
CA ILE A 106 8.98 3.74 2.32
C ILE A 106 9.03 4.55 1.05
N ASN A 107 8.59 3.99 -0.07
CA ASN A 107 8.48 4.70 -1.32
C ASN A 107 7.02 4.89 -1.72
N LEU A 108 6.53 6.14 -1.66
CA LEU A 108 5.23 6.49 -2.22
C LEU A 108 5.31 6.46 -3.75
N ARG A 109 4.75 5.41 -4.34
CA ARG A 109 4.82 5.17 -5.78
C ARG A 109 3.74 5.87 -6.56
N TYR A 110 2.54 5.97 -5.99
CA TYR A 110 1.41 6.61 -6.63
C TYR A 110 0.58 7.36 -5.60
N SER A 111 0.05 8.51 -6.04
CA SER A 111 -0.81 9.37 -5.27
C SER A 111 -1.61 10.20 -6.26
N GLY A 112 -2.90 9.91 -6.42
CA GLY A 112 -3.69 10.50 -7.51
C GLY A 112 -5.09 9.93 -7.65
N GLN A 113 -5.88 10.55 -8.52
CA GLN A 113 -7.14 9.98 -8.99
C GLN A 113 -6.88 8.92 -10.05
N ILE A 114 -7.48 7.75 -9.88
CA ILE A 114 -7.38 6.65 -10.84
C ILE A 114 -8.18 7.00 -12.11
N SER A 115 -7.53 6.87 -13.27
CA SER A 115 -8.17 6.73 -14.59
C SER A 115 -8.01 5.30 -15.11
N GLU A 116 -8.86 4.88 -16.06
CA GLU A 116 -8.81 3.54 -16.67
C GLU A 116 -7.40 3.20 -17.21
N ASP A 117 -6.71 4.15 -17.84
CA ASP A 117 -5.33 3.96 -18.32
C ASP A 117 -4.33 3.68 -17.19
N ARG A 118 -4.53 4.31 -16.01
CA ARG A 118 -3.65 4.14 -14.83
C ARG A 118 -3.95 2.87 -14.05
N VAL A 119 -5.16 2.31 -14.15
CA VAL A 119 -5.50 0.99 -13.59
C VAL A 119 -4.63 -0.08 -14.23
N ASN A 120 -4.46 -0.02 -15.55
CA ASN A 120 -3.62 -0.94 -16.30
C ASN A 120 -2.17 -0.84 -15.80
N GLU A 121 -1.64 0.37 -15.65
CA GLU A 121 -0.28 0.59 -15.12
C GLU A 121 -0.09 0.09 -13.67
N ILE A 122 -1.04 0.36 -12.77
CA ILE A 122 -0.97 -0.08 -11.37
C ILE A 122 -1.13 -1.61 -11.26
N SER A 123 -1.98 -2.22 -12.09
CA SER A 123 -2.12 -3.68 -12.16
C SER A 123 -0.84 -4.36 -12.64
N LEU A 124 -0.08 -3.71 -13.54
CA LEU A 124 1.23 -4.19 -13.99
C LEU A 124 2.25 -4.16 -12.84
N TRP A 125 2.22 -3.14 -11.99
CA TRP A 125 3.07 -3.05 -10.78
C TRP A 125 2.65 -4.06 -9.71
N GLY A 126 1.40 -4.52 -9.78
CA GLY A 126 0.81 -5.53 -8.92
C GLY A 126 1.25 -6.97 -9.22
N GLY A 127 2.07 -7.22 -10.25
CA GLY A 127 2.75 -8.50 -10.38
C GLY A 127 2.38 -9.39 -11.56
N THR A 128 1.85 -8.85 -12.67
CA THR A 128 1.70 -9.63 -13.91
C THR A 128 1.61 -8.73 -15.13
N GLY A 129 2.63 -8.72 -15.99
CA GLY A 129 2.52 -8.27 -17.39
C GLY A 129 1.55 -9.09 -18.25
N GLY A 130 0.78 -10.02 -17.67
CA GLY A 130 -0.06 -10.99 -18.39
C GLY A 130 -1.41 -11.36 -17.76
N ALA A 131 -1.81 -10.84 -16.59
CA ALA A 131 -3.12 -11.22 -15.99
C ALA A 131 -4.30 -10.40 -16.52
N TYR A 132 -4.07 -9.41 -17.39
CA TYR A 132 -5.18 -8.73 -18.07
C TYR A 132 -5.90 -9.61 -19.10
N MET A 133 -5.37 -10.80 -19.41
CA MET A 133 -6.09 -11.84 -20.16
C MET A 133 -6.95 -12.76 -19.29
N GLY A 134 -6.86 -12.70 -17.96
CA GLY A 134 -7.60 -13.58 -17.06
C GLY A 134 -8.85 -12.95 -16.43
N ALA A 135 -8.92 -11.63 -16.31
CA ALA A 135 -10.04 -10.96 -15.63
C ALA A 135 -11.33 -10.90 -16.46
N SER A 136 -11.29 -11.22 -17.76
CA SER A 136 -12.49 -11.46 -18.57
C SER A 136 -13.02 -12.90 -18.46
N ILE A 137 -12.32 -13.79 -17.74
CA ILE A 137 -12.66 -15.21 -17.60
C ILE A 137 -12.66 -15.60 -16.12
N GLY A 138 -13.81 -15.47 -15.46
CA GLY A 138 -14.12 -16.22 -14.24
C GLY A 138 -14.16 -15.43 -12.93
N GLN A 139 -15.33 -15.41 -12.30
CA GLN A 139 -15.65 -14.77 -11.03
C GLN A 139 -15.11 -15.51 -9.78
N THR A 140 -13.86 -15.97 -9.79
CA THR A 140 -13.30 -16.68 -8.63
C THR A 140 -11.92 -16.15 -8.28
N LEU A 141 -11.84 -15.49 -7.12
CA LEU A 141 -10.63 -14.98 -6.45
C LEU A 141 -9.57 -16.07 -6.15
N ASP A 142 -9.88 -17.34 -6.38
CA ASP A 142 -9.07 -18.50 -5.97
C ASP A 142 -7.87 -18.81 -6.88
N ALA A 143 -7.73 -18.18 -8.05
CA ALA A 143 -6.61 -18.42 -8.97
C ALA A 143 -5.35 -17.58 -8.67
N LEU A 144 -5.36 -16.80 -7.59
CA LEU A 144 -4.29 -15.87 -7.19
C LEU A 144 -3.20 -16.62 -6.38
N VAL A 145 -2.57 -17.61 -7.02
CA VAL A 145 -1.69 -18.59 -6.36
C VAL A 145 -0.23 -18.11 -6.29
N LEU A 146 0.19 -17.88 -5.04
CA LEU A 146 1.51 -18.14 -4.43
C LEU A 146 2.77 -17.59 -5.15
N GLY A 147 3.15 -16.36 -4.76
CA GLY A 147 4.44 -15.72 -5.06
C GLY A 147 4.31 -14.23 -5.41
N SER A 148 3.18 -13.87 -6.00
CA SER A 148 2.79 -12.53 -6.47
C SER A 148 1.49 -12.02 -5.82
N ALA A 149 1.09 -12.60 -4.69
CA ALA A 149 -0.21 -12.34 -4.08
C ALA A 149 -0.39 -10.89 -3.61
N SER A 150 0.73 -10.21 -3.32
CA SER A 150 0.77 -8.86 -2.77
C SER A 150 0.17 -7.81 -3.69
N GLY A 151 0.59 -7.83 -4.95
CA GLY A 151 0.21 -6.80 -5.89
C GLY A 151 -1.05 -7.16 -6.68
N ALA A 152 -1.37 -8.45 -6.87
CA ALA A 152 -2.59 -8.85 -7.56
C ALA A 152 -3.84 -8.51 -6.73
N ALA A 153 -3.73 -8.51 -5.39
CA ALA A 153 -4.75 -7.98 -4.50
C ALA A 153 -4.96 -6.46 -4.68
N ILE A 154 -3.88 -5.68 -4.77
CA ILE A 154 -3.96 -4.23 -5.01
C ILE A 154 -4.51 -3.96 -6.42
N GLY A 155 -4.06 -4.69 -7.43
CA GLY A 155 -4.56 -4.59 -8.81
C GLY A 155 -6.05 -4.92 -8.93
N ALA A 156 -6.52 -5.97 -8.25
CA ALA A 156 -7.94 -6.35 -8.22
C ALA A 156 -8.81 -5.27 -7.54
N ILE A 157 -8.34 -4.68 -6.45
CA ILE A 157 -8.99 -3.56 -5.77
C ILE A 157 -9.03 -2.35 -6.69
N VAL A 158 -7.90 -1.96 -7.26
CA VAL A 158 -7.79 -0.82 -8.18
C VAL A 158 -8.68 -1.00 -9.42
N GLY A 159 -8.74 -2.21 -9.99
CA GLY A 159 -9.62 -2.54 -11.11
C GLY A 159 -11.11 -2.47 -10.76
N GLN A 160 -11.51 -2.94 -9.57
CA GLN A 160 -12.89 -2.81 -9.09
C GLN A 160 -13.29 -1.36 -8.76
N TYR A 161 -12.31 -0.49 -8.47
CA TYR A 161 -12.52 0.90 -8.09
C TYR A 161 -12.04 1.91 -9.12
N ALA A 162 -11.78 1.46 -10.36
CA ALA A 162 -11.42 2.23 -11.57
C ALA A 162 -12.42 3.31 -12.01
N THR A 163 -13.37 3.66 -11.15
CA THR A 163 -14.35 4.71 -11.36
C THR A 163 -13.68 6.08 -11.20
N ARG A 164 -14.11 7.06 -12.02
CA ARG A 164 -13.53 8.42 -12.18
C ARG A 164 -13.47 9.30 -10.91
N ASP A 165 -13.87 8.78 -9.75
CA ASP A 165 -13.98 9.51 -8.47
C ASP A 165 -13.21 8.85 -7.32
N THR A 166 -12.27 7.94 -7.60
CA THR A 166 -11.47 7.27 -6.54
C THR A 166 -10.06 7.83 -6.50
N TYR A 167 -9.67 8.36 -5.34
CA TYR A 167 -8.29 8.74 -5.05
C TYR A 167 -7.59 7.59 -4.33
N ILE A 168 -6.37 7.27 -4.75
CA ILE A 168 -5.55 6.21 -4.15
C ILE A 168 -4.13 6.71 -3.87
N MET A 169 -3.57 6.24 -2.76
CA MET A 169 -2.16 6.32 -2.44
C MET A 169 -1.61 4.89 -2.35
N VAL A 170 -0.53 4.61 -3.08
CA VAL A 170 0.16 3.31 -3.08
C VAL A 170 1.61 3.51 -2.72
N ALA A 171 2.10 2.74 -1.76
CA ALA A 171 3.51 2.70 -1.43
C ALA A 171 4.06 1.28 -1.34
N ASP A 172 5.32 1.17 -1.75
CA ASP A 172 6.15 0.03 -1.46
C ASP A 172 6.91 0.32 -0.17
N VAL A 173 6.83 -0.61 0.78
CA VAL A 173 7.52 -0.55 2.06
C VAL A 173 8.47 -1.74 2.15
N VAL A 174 9.75 -1.48 2.34
CA VAL A 174 10.79 -2.50 2.39
C VAL A 174 11.47 -2.44 3.75
N LEU A 175 11.52 -3.57 4.43
CA LEU A 175 12.26 -3.76 5.67
C LEU A 175 13.50 -4.60 5.40
N GLY A 176 14.67 -3.96 5.49
CA GLY A 176 15.97 -4.62 5.42
C GLY A 176 16.56 -4.82 6.81
N ILE A 177 16.88 -6.06 7.17
CA ILE A 177 17.64 -6.38 8.39
C ILE A 177 19.12 -6.47 8.02
N VAL A 178 19.95 -5.63 8.63
CA VAL A 178 21.39 -5.55 8.31
C VAL A 178 22.09 -6.83 8.76
N ASP A 179 22.87 -7.41 7.87
CA ASP A 179 23.75 -8.51 8.22
C ASP A 179 25.02 -7.97 8.88
N LYS A 180 25.16 -8.21 10.18
CA LYS A 180 26.36 -7.79 10.95
C LYS A 180 27.58 -8.66 10.66
N TYR A 181 27.38 -9.84 10.06
CA TYR A 181 28.41 -10.85 9.82
C TYR A 181 28.78 -10.97 8.34
N ALA A 182 28.06 -10.30 7.44
CA ALA A 182 28.41 -10.20 6.03
C ALA A 182 29.66 -9.33 5.83
N LYS A 183 30.81 -9.86 6.22
CA LYS A 183 32.09 -9.48 5.64
C LYS A 183 32.29 -10.33 4.39
N LYS A 184 32.38 -9.73 3.21
CA LYS A 184 32.75 -10.47 2.01
C LYS A 184 34.22 -10.84 2.12
N ARG A 185 34.50 -12.14 2.27
CA ARG A 185 35.87 -12.67 2.29
C ARG A 185 36.35 -12.79 0.85
N LYS A 186 37.39 -12.04 0.47
CA LYS A 186 38.10 -12.22 -0.79
C LYS A 186 39.25 -13.20 -0.55
N SER A 187 39.25 -14.31 -1.28
CA SER A 187 40.38 -15.24 -1.31
C SER A 187 41.33 -14.86 -2.44
N ILE A 188 42.54 -14.42 -2.11
CA ILE A 188 43.59 -14.21 -3.10
C ILE A 188 44.43 -15.50 -3.13
N VAL A 189 44.35 -16.22 -4.25
CA VAL A 189 45.22 -17.37 -4.52
C VAL A 189 46.45 -16.84 -5.24
N GLN A 190 47.58 -16.78 -4.54
CA GLN A 190 48.86 -16.36 -5.11
C GLN A 190 49.58 -17.62 -5.62
N PHE A 191 49.74 -17.77 -6.93
CA PHE A 191 50.24 -19.02 -7.53
C PHE A 191 51.73 -19.34 -7.22
N ASP A 192 52.46 -18.42 -6.61
CA ASP A 192 53.87 -18.59 -6.19
C ASP A 192 54.05 -19.06 -4.74
N ASP A 193 52.99 -19.01 -3.91
CA ASP A 193 53.05 -19.36 -2.49
C ASP A 193 51.74 -20.07 -2.14
N THR A 194 51.80 -21.33 -1.68
CA THR A 194 50.61 -22.21 -1.51
C THR A 194 49.62 -21.75 -0.42
N GLN A 195 49.75 -20.52 0.06
CA GLN A 195 48.96 -19.93 1.12
C GLN A 195 47.79 -19.13 0.56
N ILE A 196 46.57 -19.54 0.90
CA ILE A 196 45.36 -18.77 0.64
C ILE A 196 45.31 -17.61 1.63
N LYS A 197 45.48 -16.38 1.14
CA LYS A 197 45.28 -15.16 1.95
C LYS A 197 43.82 -14.74 1.88
N TRP A 198 43.23 -14.56 3.05
CA TRP A 198 41.88 -14.06 3.22
C TRP A 198 41.95 -12.56 3.53
N GLU A 199 41.32 -11.75 2.69
CA GLU A 199 41.21 -10.31 2.92
C GLU A 199 39.73 -9.95 3.08
N ASP A 200 39.42 -9.15 4.11
CA ASP A 200 38.07 -8.61 4.31
C ASP A 200 37.91 -7.41 3.36
N GLU A 201 37.02 -7.51 2.36
CA GLU A 201 36.72 -6.42 1.44
C GLU A 201 35.60 -5.53 2.03
N ASP A 202 35.89 -4.25 2.26
CA ASP A 202 34.90 -3.24 2.65
C ASP A 202 34.33 -2.59 1.38
N ASP A 203 33.25 -3.15 0.84
CA ASP A 203 32.63 -2.67 -0.40
C ASP A 203 31.86 -1.34 -0.25
N GLY A 204 31.82 -0.79 0.97
CA GLY A 204 31.13 0.45 1.29
C GLY A 204 29.60 0.34 1.38
N PHE A 205 29.02 -0.86 1.18
CA PHE A 205 27.59 -1.10 1.26
C PHE A 205 27.21 -2.00 2.44
N SER A 206 26.14 -1.63 3.16
CA SER A 206 25.58 -2.53 4.18
C SER A 206 24.83 -3.67 3.52
N ALA A 207 25.29 -4.90 3.70
CA ALA A 207 24.55 -6.09 3.31
C ALA A 207 23.32 -6.29 4.21
N TYR A 208 22.25 -6.84 3.64
CA TYR A 208 21.03 -7.19 4.36
C TYR A 208 20.89 -8.71 4.40
N ARG A 209 20.71 -9.27 5.59
CA ARG A 209 20.44 -10.69 5.81
C ARG A 209 19.06 -11.07 5.27
N THR A 210 18.10 -10.17 5.47
CA THR A 210 16.71 -10.35 5.07
C THR A 210 16.19 -9.04 4.50
N ARG A 211 15.41 -9.13 3.42
CA ARG A 211 14.67 -8.00 2.84
C ARG A 211 13.25 -8.48 2.61
N GLU A 212 12.33 -7.98 3.41
CA GLU A 212 10.91 -8.22 3.21
C GLU A 212 10.29 -6.97 2.60
N SER A 213 9.39 -7.14 1.63
CA SER A 213 8.66 -6.04 1.01
C SER A 213 7.17 -6.25 1.15
N ILE A 214 6.48 -5.16 1.47
CA ILE A 214 5.02 -5.12 1.50
C ILE A 214 4.54 -3.91 0.71
N GLN A 215 3.39 -4.06 0.10
CA GLN A 215 2.70 -2.99 -0.58
C GLN A 215 1.52 -2.55 0.28
N ALA A 216 1.38 -1.25 0.47
CA ALA A 216 0.28 -0.65 1.18
C ALA A 216 -0.46 0.31 0.25
N ALA A 217 -1.77 0.12 0.13
CA ALA A 217 -2.63 1.01 -0.61
C ALA A 217 -3.78 1.52 0.26
N VAL A 218 -4.06 2.81 0.18
CA VAL A 218 -5.23 3.44 0.80
C VAL A 218 -5.98 4.19 -0.26
N TYR A 219 -7.27 3.95 -0.33
CA TYR A 219 -8.13 4.51 -1.35
C TYR A 219 -9.41 5.04 -0.73
N ALA A 220 -10.00 6.02 -1.39
CA ALA A 220 -11.29 6.54 -1.01
C ALA A 220 -12.00 7.15 -2.21
N GLY A 221 -13.33 7.06 -2.18
CA GLY A 221 -14.19 7.55 -3.25
C GLY A 221 -15.63 7.74 -2.77
N GLY A 222 -16.42 8.41 -3.58
CA GLY A 222 -17.81 8.71 -3.30
C GLY A 222 -18.39 9.57 -4.42
N ASP A 223 -19.71 9.51 -4.60
CA ASP A 223 -20.37 10.25 -5.67
C ASP A 223 -20.16 11.77 -5.45
N ASN A 224 -19.65 12.47 -6.46
CA ASN A 224 -19.46 13.94 -6.47
C ASN A 224 -18.57 14.53 -5.36
N THR A 225 -17.61 13.77 -4.80
CA THR A 225 -16.71 14.33 -3.79
C THR A 225 -15.44 14.89 -4.42
N PRO A 226 -15.11 16.19 -4.23
CA PRO A 226 -13.87 16.76 -4.75
C PRO A 226 -12.64 16.18 -4.04
N GLN A 227 -11.58 15.98 -4.82
CA GLN A 227 -10.31 15.40 -4.36
C GLN A 227 -9.76 16.06 -3.08
N SER A 228 -9.87 17.38 -2.95
CA SER A 228 -9.38 18.13 -1.79
C SER A 228 -9.98 17.68 -0.45
N GLN A 229 -11.21 17.15 -0.47
CA GLN A 229 -11.88 16.61 0.72
C GLN A 229 -11.41 15.19 1.06
N ILE A 230 -11.01 14.40 0.05
CA ILE A 230 -10.64 12.99 0.21
C ILE A 230 -9.16 12.82 0.57
N VAL A 231 -8.28 13.59 -0.08
CA VAL A 231 -6.82 13.47 0.03
C VAL A 231 -6.38 13.48 1.48
N ARG A 232 -6.89 14.42 2.28
CA ARG A 232 -6.54 14.52 3.70
C ARG A 232 -6.89 13.25 4.47
N GLY A 233 -8.08 12.69 4.26
CA GLY A 233 -8.51 11.45 4.90
C GLY A 233 -7.65 10.25 4.50
N VAL A 234 -7.34 10.13 3.21
CA VAL A 234 -6.46 9.07 2.67
C VAL A 234 -5.06 9.20 3.24
N THR A 235 -4.46 10.40 3.22
CA THR A 235 -3.13 10.66 3.79
C THR A 235 -3.08 10.34 5.28
N LEU A 236 -4.13 10.67 6.05
CA LEU A 236 -4.18 10.37 7.48
C LEU A 236 -4.26 8.87 7.77
N ARG A 237 -5.10 8.13 7.04
CA ARG A 237 -5.19 6.66 7.16
C ARG A 237 -3.89 5.99 6.72
N PHE A 238 -3.33 6.43 5.60
CA PHE A 238 -2.06 5.96 5.09
C PHE A 238 -0.93 6.17 6.11
N LYS A 239 -0.86 7.35 6.73
CA LYS A 239 0.07 7.63 7.83
C LYS A 239 -0.13 6.67 9.00
N ARG A 240 -1.37 6.40 9.44
CA ARG A 240 -1.65 5.48 10.56
C ARG A 240 -1.16 4.06 10.26
N ILE A 241 -1.46 3.54 9.06
CA ILE A 241 -0.97 2.21 8.64
C ILE A 241 0.55 2.15 8.70
N LEU A 242 1.23 3.18 8.16
CA LEU A 242 2.68 3.24 8.21
C LEU A 242 3.23 3.37 9.64
N GLN A 243 2.54 4.03 10.57
CA GLN A 243 2.98 4.10 11.97
C GLN A 243 2.96 2.73 12.67
N ASP A 244 2.10 1.82 12.19
CA ASP A 244 1.84 0.52 12.80
C ASP A 244 2.41 -0.67 12.01
N ILE A 245 3.20 -0.39 10.97
CA ILE A 245 3.69 -1.39 10.02
C ILE A 245 4.82 -2.29 10.55
N ILE A 246 5.57 -1.79 11.54
CA ILE A 246 6.63 -2.47 12.31
C ILE A 246 6.52 -2.08 13.78
#